data_AF-A0A0F9H895-F1
#
_entry.id   AF-A0A0F9H895-F1
#
_cell.length_a   1.000
_cell.length_b   1.000
_cell.length_c   1.000
_cell.angle_alpha   90.00
_cell.angle_beta   90.00
_cell.angle_gamma   90.00
#
_symmetry.space_group_name_H-M   'P 1'
#
loop_
_entity.id
_entity.type
_entity.pdbx_description
1 polymer ?
#
loop_
_entity_poly.entity_id
_entity_poly.type
_entity_poly.pdbx_seq_one_letter_code
_entity_poly.pdbx_strand_id
1 'polypeptide(L)' 'MKEANKIGLWLSELNWEEGYGIIRCSHQTKEIIISALALVKDINGLKVVLSPIKTSGTINSIKKKFAI' A
#
# COMPACT_ATOMS: atom_id res chain seq x y z
N MET A 1 -19.07 4.31 5.22
CA MET A 1 -17.88 5.13 5.57
C MET A 1 -17.30 4.88 6.98
N LYS A 2 -18.00 4.25 7.94
CA LYS A 2 -17.47 4.05 9.31
C LYS A 2 -16.28 3.09 9.43
N GLU A 3 -16.22 2.06 8.57
CA GLU A 3 -15.14 1.04 8.57
C GLU A 3 -13.81 1.63 8.05
N ALA A 4 -13.81 2.29 6.90
CA ALA A 4 -12.59 2.83 6.26
C ALA A 4 -11.81 3.81 7.13
N ASN A 5 -12.51 4.61 7.96
CA ASN A 5 -11.86 5.55 8.87
C ASN A 5 -11.05 4.85 9.98
N LYS A 6 -11.48 3.65 10.43
CA LYS A 6 -10.71 2.85 11.38
C LYS A 6 -9.44 2.24 10.77
N ILE A 7 -9.39 2.12 9.44
CA ILE A 7 -8.27 1.47 8.73
C ILE A 7 -7.05 2.41 8.64
N GLY A 8 -7.27 3.73 8.66
CA GLY A 8 -6.20 4.71 8.50
C GLY A 8 -5.44 4.57 7.18
N LEU A 9 -6.12 4.06 6.14
CA LEU A 9 -5.52 3.83 4.84
C LEU A 9 -5.31 5.15 4.11
N TRP A 10 -4.08 5.42 3.71
CA TRP A 10 -3.71 6.62 2.96
C TRP A 10 -2.67 6.30 1.91
N LEU A 11 -2.90 6.71 0.66
CA LEU A 11 -1.89 6.62 -0.39
C LEU A 11 -0.91 7.80 -0.22
N SER A 12 0.30 7.51 0.22
CA SER A 12 1.33 8.53 0.42
C SER A 12 2.08 8.86 -0.87
N GLU A 13 2.32 7.85 -1.71
CA GLU A 13 3.11 8.01 -2.92
C GLU A 13 2.71 6.95 -3.92
N LEU A 14 2.76 7.30 -5.21
CA LEU A 14 2.50 6.40 -6.31
C LEU A 14 3.32 6.85 -7.50
N ASN A 15 4.28 6.01 -7.90
CA ASN A 15 5.09 6.21 -9.09
C ASN A 15 4.77 5.10 -10.08
N TRP A 16 4.02 5.46 -11.12
CA TRP A 16 3.64 4.52 -12.17
C TRP A 16 4.80 4.16 -13.11
N GLU A 17 5.77 5.06 -13.29
CA GLU A 17 6.93 4.82 -14.16
C GLU A 17 7.85 3.76 -13.56
N GLU A 18 8.08 3.83 -12.24
CA GLU A 18 8.89 2.86 -11.50
C GLU A 18 8.07 1.69 -10.94
N GLY A 19 6.74 1.71 -11.07
CA GLY A 19 5.86 0.62 -10.69
C GLY A 19 5.74 0.38 -9.17
N TYR A 20 5.89 1.41 -8.35
CA TYR A 20 5.75 1.30 -6.89
C TYR A 20 4.78 2.34 -6.30
N GLY A 21 4.30 2.04 -5.10
CA GLY A 21 3.55 2.98 -4.29
C GLY A 21 3.81 2.76 -2.80
N ILE A 22 3.58 3.80 -2.01
CA ILE A 22 3.64 3.74 -0.55
C ILE A 22 2.24 4.03 -0.02
N ILE A 23 1.70 3.06 0.73
CA ILE A 23 0.47 3.23 1.49
C ILE A 23 0.78 3.25 2.98
N ARG A 24 0.09 4.12 3.71
CA ARG A 24 0.03 4.09 5.17
C ARG A 24 -1.25 3.41 5.60
N CYS A 25 -1.19 2.71 6.72
CA CYS A 25 -2.33 2.12 7.38
C CYS A 25 -2.12 2.21 8.89
N SER A 26 -3.17 1.97 9.66
CA SER A 26 -3.02 1.77 11.10
C SER A 26 -2.25 0.48 11.38
N HIS A 27 -1.57 0.42 12.53
CA HIS A 27 -0.86 -0.80 12.94
C HIS A 27 -1.78 -2.02 13.05
N GLN A 28 -3.06 -1.80 13.41
CA GLN A 28 -4.06 -2.86 13.59
C GLN A 28 -4.57 -3.44 12.26
N THR A 29 -4.52 -2.65 11.18
CA THR A 29 -5.13 -3.03 9.89
C THR A 29 -4.11 -3.42 8.83
N LYS A 30 -2.82 -3.42 9.15
CA LYS A 30 -1.72 -3.79 8.25
C LYS A 30 -1.96 -5.12 7.52
N GLU A 31 -2.29 -6.19 8.25
CA GLU A 31 -2.49 -7.53 7.66
C GLU A 31 -3.75 -7.62 6.79
N ILE A 32 -4.81 -6.89 7.18
CA ILE A 32 -6.05 -6.79 6.41
C ILE A 32 -5.76 -6.10 5.07
N ILE A 33 -4.97 -5.04 5.07
CA ILE A 33 -4.58 -4.31 3.85
C ILE A 33 -3.70 -5.18 2.93
N ILE A 34 -2.70 -5.87 3.48
CA ILE A 34 -1.87 -6.80 2.70
C ILE A 34 -2.74 -7.84 1.99
N SER A 35 -3.69 -8.42 2.73
CA SER A 35 -4.63 -9.40 2.18
C SER A 35 -5.55 -8.78 1.12
N ALA A 36 -6.07 -7.58 1.37
CA ALA A 36 -6.93 -6.88 0.43
C ALA A 36 -6.22 -6.55 -0.89
N LEU A 37 -4.95 -6.12 -0.82
CA LEU A 37 -4.13 -5.85 -2.02
C LEU A 37 -3.95 -7.10 -2.89
N ALA A 38 -3.72 -8.26 -2.26
CA ALA A 38 -3.59 -9.53 -2.98
C ALA A 38 -4.89 -9.97 -3.69
N LEU A 39 -6.04 -9.46 -3.25
CA LEU A 39 -7.33 -9.75 -3.89
C LEU A 39 -7.63 -8.84 -5.09
N VAL A 40 -6.91 -7.73 -5.25
CA VAL A 40 -7.06 -6.85 -6.41
C VAL A 40 -6.46 -7.54 -7.64
N LYS A 41 -7.32 -7.91 -8.59
CA LYS A 41 -6.93 -8.60 -9.84
C LYS A 41 -6.89 -7.67 -11.04
N ASP A 42 -7.67 -6.61 -11.01
CA ASP A 42 -7.76 -5.64 -12.09
C ASP A 42 -8.04 -4.23 -11.55
N ILE A 43 -7.53 -3.24 -12.29
CA ILE A 43 -7.83 -1.83 -12.10
C ILE A 43 -8.14 -1.26 -13.48
N ASN A 44 -9.33 -0.69 -13.64
CA ASN A 44 -9.80 -0.14 -14.93
C ASN A 44 -9.70 -1.14 -16.10
N GLY A 45 -9.99 -2.42 -15.84
CA GLY A 45 -9.93 -3.49 -16.85
C GLY A 45 -8.51 -3.95 -17.21
N LEU A 46 -7.47 -3.33 -16.66
CA LEU A 46 -6.09 -3.80 -16.78
C LEU A 46 -5.80 -4.79 -15.66
N LYS A 47 -5.32 -5.99 -15.99
CA LYS A 47 -4.89 -6.96 -14.99
C LYS A 47 -3.68 -6.42 -14.25
N VAL A 48 -3.73 -6.43 -12.93
CA VAL A 48 -2.64 -5.96 -12.07
C VAL A 48 -2.30 -7.00 -11.01
N VAL A 49 -1.08 -6.92 -10.51
CA VAL A 49 -0.65 -7.67 -9.33
C VAL A 49 -0.10 -6.65 -8.34
N LEU A 50 -0.79 -6.47 -7.21
CA LEU A 50 -0.31 -5.63 -6.13
C LEU A 50 0.41 -6.52 -5.11
N SER A 51 1.74 -6.43 -5.09
CA SER A 51 2.58 -7.22 -4.19
C SER A 51 3.18 -6.33 -3.09
N PRO A 52 2.79 -6.51 -1.82
CA PRO A 52 3.41 -5.79 -0.71
C PRO A 52 4.88 -6.20 -0.54
N ILE A 53 5.79 -5.29 -0.83
CA ILE A 53 7.25 -5.58 -0.81
C ILE A 53 7.81 -5.49 0.62
N LYS A 54 7.44 -4.45 1.37
CA LYS A 54 7.90 -4.25 2.75
C LYS A 54 6.98 -3.31 3.53
N THR A 55 6.94 -3.50 4.84
CA THR A 55 6.30 -2.58 5.79
C THR A 55 7.33 -1.87 6.68
N SER A 56 7.01 -0.66 7.14
CA SER A 56 7.83 0.12 8.06
C SER A 56 6.94 1.02 8.93
N GLY A 57 7.40 1.37 10.13
CA GLY A 57 6.72 2.33 11.00
C GLY A 57 6.88 3.79 10.53
N THR A 58 7.89 4.08 9.71
CA THR A 58 8.13 5.42 9.15
C THR A 58 8.35 5.37 7.64
N ILE A 59 7.93 6.44 6.95
CA ILE A 59 8.10 6.60 5.50
C ILE A 59 9.60 6.73 5.16
N ASN A 60 10.34 7.52 5.94
CA ASN A 60 11.77 7.74 5.72
C ASN A 60 12.59 6.45 5.74
N SER A 61 12.24 5.48 6.60
CA SER A 61 12.92 4.18 6.63
C SER A 61 12.61 3.31 5.41
N ILE A 62 11.41 3.43 4.80
CA ILE A 62 11.09 2.74 3.54
C ILE A 62 11.85 3.39 2.39
N LYS A 63 11.77 4.72 2.28
CA LYS A 63 12.44 5.51 1.25
C LYS A 63 13.94 5.23 1.19
N LYS A 64 14.62 5.35 2.34
CA LYS A 64 16.05 5.02 2.47
C LYS A 64 16.40 3.58 2.06
N LYS A 65 15.54 2.60 2.34
CA LYS A 65 15.83 1.20 2.01
C LYS A 65 15.72 0.91 0.52
N PHE A 66 14.81 1.59 -0.17
CA PHE A 66 14.59 1.41 -1.61
C PHE A 66 15.26 2.51 -2.45
N ALA A 67 16.02 3.42 -1.82
CA ALA A 67 16.70 4.54 -2.46
C ALA A 67 15.75 5.47 -3.26
N ILE A 68 14.54 5.68 -2.72
CA ILE A 68 13.46 6.58 -3.20
C ILE A 68 13.13 7.67 -2.18
#